data_AF-A0A9X3C7P0-F1
#
_entry.id   AF-A0A9X3C7P0-F1
#
_cell.length_a   1.000
_cell.length_b   1.000
_cell.length_c   1.000
_cell.angle_alpha   90.00
_cell.angle_beta   90.00
_cell.angle_gamma   90.00
#
_symmetry.space_group_name_H-M   'P 1'
#
loop_
_entity.id
_entity.type
_entity.pdbx_description
1 polymer ?
#
loop_
_entity_poly.entity_id
_entity_poly.type
_entity_poly.pdbx_seq_one_letter_code
_entity_poly.pdbx_strand_id
1 'polypeptide(L)'
;MKIKEIYKSQDDDEKVELINSLNFNDYEDKWDLILEVIQDENEYDLARIEAFKVIEIANIPEIILDRLCDVVINLLKNENDYDVKNYAFIASRNLINNSIEIKNYIEKIVLSKEEDIDIKHNAYSAILKIKDQAEKTKILNSLLDDEVFSKYAKKDLN
;
A
#
# COMPACT_ATOMS: atom_id res chain seq x y z
N MET A 1 -28.31 6.92 -0.41
CA MET A 1 -27.86 6.34 -1.69
C MET A 1 -26.52 5.70 -1.41
N LYS A 2 -26.30 4.45 -1.85
CA LYS A 2 -25.05 3.75 -1.56
C LYS A 2 -23.92 4.42 -2.34
N ILE A 3 -22.73 4.60 -1.75
CA ILE A 3 -21.66 5.32 -2.44
C ILE A 3 -21.24 4.61 -3.74
N LYS A 4 -21.37 3.27 -3.75
CA LYS A 4 -21.14 2.45 -4.94
C LYS A 4 -22.02 2.81 -6.13
N GLU A 5 -23.29 3.15 -5.87
CA GLU A 5 -24.22 3.52 -6.93
C GLU A 5 -23.85 4.87 -7.53
N ILE A 6 -23.40 5.81 -6.70
CA ILE A 6 -22.87 7.11 -7.13
C ILE A 6 -21.63 6.88 -7.99
N TYR A 7 -20.65 6.15 -7.46
CA TYR A 7 -19.39 5.85 -8.14
C TYR A 7 -19.58 5.26 -9.55
N LYS A 8 -20.52 4.30 -9.70
CA LYS A 8 -20.78 3.66 -11.00
C LYS A 8 -21.48 4.55 -12.02
N SER A 9 -22.09 5.65 -11.60
CA SER A 9 -22.72 6.61 -12.51
C SER A 9 -21.82 7.79 -12.85
N GLN A 10 -20.60 7.85 -12.31
CA GLN A 10 -19.62 8.90 -12.58
C GLN A 10 -18.75 8.54 -13.79
N ASP A 11 -18.25 9.58 -14.47
CA ASP A 11 -17.12 9.41 -15.37
C ASP A 11 -15.79 9.22 -14.61
N ASP A 12 -14.70 8.99 -15.34
CA ASP A 12 -13.41 8.64 -14.73
C ASP A 12 -12.81 9.77 -13.88
N ASP A 13 -12.98 11.03 -14.28
CA ASP A 13 -12.50 12.18 -13.49
C ASP A 13 -13.34 12.33 -12.22
N GLU A 14 -14.67 12.23 -12.34
CA GLU A 14 -15.60 12.28 -11.22
C GLU A 14 -15.39 11.12 -10.22
N LYS A 15 -15.04 9.92 -10.70
CA LYS A 15 -14.67 8.77 -9.84
C LYS A 15 -13.43 9.06 -9.00
N VAL A 16 -12.40 9.64 -9.61
CA VAL A 16 -11.15 10.03 -8.94
C VAL A 16 -11.44 11.05 -7.85
N GLU A 17 -12.23 12.08 -8.17
CA GLU A 17 -12.65 13.09 -7.18
C GLU A 17 -13.47 12.48 -6.03
N LEU A 18 -14.40 11.57 -6.35
CA LEU A 18 -15.21 10.88 -5.36
C LEU A 18 -14.33 10.05 -4.41
N ILE A 19 -13.39 9.26 -4.92
CA ILE A 19 -12.48 8.48 -4.07
C ILE A 19 -11.61 9.38 -3.21
N ASN A 20 -11.03 10.44 -3.79
CA ASN A 20 -10.22 11.39 -3.03
C ASN A 20 -11.02 12.02 -1.87
N SER A 21 -12.31 12.32 -2.10
CA SER A 21 -13.20 12.86 -1.06
C SER A 21 -13.38 11.92 0.14
N LEU A 22 -13.15 10.61 -0.03
CA LEU A 22 -13.27 9.62 1.06
C LEU A 22 -12.22 9.78 2.15
N ASN A 23 -11.16 10.55 1.90
CA ASN A 23 -10.22 10.93 2.95
C ASN A 23 -10.86 11.78 4.05
N PHE A 24 -11.93 12.51 3.71
CA PHE A 24 -12.57 13.49 4.59
C PHE A 24 -14.01 13.12 4.94
N ASN A 25 -14.66 12.33 4.09
CA ASN A 25 -16.06 11.91 4.26
C ASN A 25 -16.13 10.45 4.70
N ASP A 26 -16.94 10.18 5.72
CA ASP A 26 -17.19 8.83 6.20
C ASP A 26 -18.50 8.29 5.63
N TYR A 27 -18.40 7.26 4.81
CA TYR A 27 -19.52 6.51 4.25
C TYR A 27 -19.49 5.10 4.80
N GLU A 28 -20.64 4.58 5.22
CA GLU A 28 -20.76 3.24 5.81
C GLU A 28 -20.18 2.15 4.88
N ASP A 29 -20.36 2.30 3.57
CA ASP A 29 -19.90 1.36 2.53
C ASP A 29 -18.59 1.79 1.84
N LYS A 30 -17.86 2.78 2.40
CA LYS A 30 -16.57 3.28 1.86
C LYS A 30 -15.57 2.16 1.60
N TRP A 31 -15.35 1.29 2.58
CA TRP A 31 -14.31 0.27 2.48
C TRP A 31 -14.66 -0.84 1.49
N ASP A 32 -15.95 -1.14 1.35
CA ASP A 32 -16.42 -2.06 0.32
C ASP A 32 -16.25 -1.47 -1.08
N LEU A 33 -16.35 -0.16 -1.26
CA LEU A 33 -16.03 0.51 -2.52
C LEU A 33 -14.51 0.47 -2.78
N ILE A 34 -13.69 0.87 -1.79
CA ILE A 34 -12.22 0.86 -1.89
C ILE A 34 -11.71 -0.52 -2.34
N LEU A 35 -12.20 -1.59 -1.71
CA LEU A 35 -11.83 -2.95 -2.05
C LEU A 35 -12.25 -3.34 -3.48
N GLU A 36 -13.43 -2.92 -3.92
CA GLU A 36 -13.91 -3.18 -5.29
C GLU A 36 -13.01 -2.49 -6.32
N VAL A 37 -12.69 -1.21 -6.08
CA VAL A 37 -11.85 -0.40 -6.96
C VAL A 37 -10.43 -0.97 -7.09
N ILE A 38 -9.73 -1.25 -5.98
CA ILE A 38 -8.33 -1.69 -6.07
C ILE A 38 -8.17 -3.09 -6.69
N GLN A 39 -9.22 -3.93 -6.63
CA GLN A 39 -9.19 -5.28 -7.19
C GLN A 39 -9.59 -5.36 -8.67
N ASP A 40 -10.29 -4.35 -9.20
CA ASP A 40 -10.70 -4.37 -10.59
C ASP A 40 -9.56 -3.93 -11.50
N GLU A 41 -8.94 -4.89 -12.20
CA GLU A 41 -7.87 -4.67 -13.17
C GLU A 41 -8.32 -3.83 -14.37
N ASN A 42 -9.64 -3.70 -14.61
CA ASN A 42 -10.18 -2.88 -15.71
C ASN A 42 -10.64 -1.49 -15.24
N GLU A 43 -10.54 -1.20 -13.94
CA GLU A 43 -10.86 0.13 -13.44
C GLU A 43 -9.77 1.12 -13.84
N TYR A 44 -10.16 2.39 -13.98
CA TYR A 44 -9.24 3.48 -14.27
C TYR A 44 -8.12 3.52 -13.23
N ASP A 45 -6.87 3.46 -13.71
CA ASP A 45 -5.65 3.40 -12.90
C ASP A 45 -5.59 4.51 -11.84
N LEU A 46 -5.94 5.74 -12.19
CA LEU A 46 -5.96 6.87 -11.26
C LEU A 46 -6.97 6.67 -10.13
N ALA A 47 -8.13 6.07 -10.39
CA ALA A 47 -9.10 5.75 -9.34
C ALA A 47 -8.53 4.71 -8.36
N ARG A 48 -7.83 3.69 -8.88
CA ARG A 48 -7.12 2.68 -8.07
C ARG A 48 -6.02 3.31 -7.24
N ILE A 49 -5.24 4.21 -7.82
CA ILE A 49 -4.19 4.98 -7.15
C ILE A 49 -4.76 5.84 -6.02
N GLU A 50 -5.86 6.57 -6.25
CA GLU A 50 -6.50 7.35 -5.19
C GLU A 50 -7.02 6.46 -4.06
N ALA A 51 -7.55 5.27 -4.38
CA ALA A 51 -8.01 4.34 -3.35
C ALA A 51 -6.84 3.85 -2.47
N PHE A 52 -5.65 3.63 -3.05
CA PHE A 52 -4.44 3.34 -2.27
C PHE A 52 -3.96 4.50 -1.41
N LYS A 53 -4.05 5.75 -1.89
CA LYS A 53 -3.76 6.93 -1.06
C LYS A 53 -4.68 7.01 0.15
N VAL A 54 -5.97 6.69 -0.02
CA VAL A 54 -6.91 6.59 1.11
C VAL A 54 -6.46 5.52 2.10
N ILE A 55 -6.05 4.34 1.62
CA ILE A 55 -5.54 3.26 2.49
C ILE A 55 -4.28 3.69 3.24
N GLU A 56 -3.36 4.43 2.63
CA GLU A 56 -2.09 4.84 3.25
C GLU A 56 -2.31 5.67 4.54
N ILE A 57 -3.30 6.57 4.55
CA ILE A 57 -3.45 7.59 5.60
C ILE A 57 -4.63 7.35 6.54
N ALA A 58 -5.56 6.47 6.19
CA ALA A 58 -6.79 6.28 6.94
C ALA A 58 -6.61 5.43 8.22
N ASN A 59 -7.48 5.67 9.20
CA ASN A 59 -7.68 4.74 10.30
C ASN A 59 -8.61 3.60 9.85
N ILE A 60 -8.03 2.43 9.55
CA ILE A 60 -8.75 1.30 8.97
C ILE A 60 -9.48 0.54 10.08
N PRO A 61 -10.82 0.32 9.97
CA PRO A 61 -11.57 -0.48 10.93
C PRO A 61 -11.05 -1.91 11.01
N GLU A 62 -10.94 -2.45 12.24
CA GLU A 62 -10.47 -3.82 12.47
C GLU A 62 -11.28 -4.86 11.67
N ILE A 63 -12.60 -4.65 11.54
CA ILE A 63 -13.51 -5.55 10.82
C ILE A 63 -13.16 -5.73 9.32
N ILE A 64 -12.47 -4.76 8.69
CA ILE A 64 -12.09 -4.86 7.27
C ILE A 64 -10.61 -5.14 7.06
N LEU A 65 -9.82 -5.09 8.13
CA LEU A 65 -8.36 -5.05 8.05
C LEU A 65 -7.77 -6.33 7.46
N ASP A 66 -8.26 -7.50 7.87
CA ASP A 66 -7.79 -8.80 7.36
C ASP A 66 -8.06 -8.92 5.85
N ARG A 67 -9.29 -8.65 5.43
CA ARG A 67 -9.69 -8.67 4.02
C ARG A 67 -8.88 -7.68 3.18
N LEU A 68 -8.61 -6.50 3.73
CA LEU A 68 -7.78 -5.49 3.06
C LEU A 68 -6.32 -5.97 2.94
N CYS A 69 -5.77 -6.60 3.97
CA CYS A 69 -4.42 -7.17 3.92
C CYS A 69 -4.32 -8.27 2.85
N ASP A 70 -5.30 -9.18 2.78
CA ASP A 70 -5.34 -10.26 1.78
C ASP A 70 -5.38 -9.72 0.34
N VAL A 71 -6.19 -8.69 0.11
CA VAL A 71 -6.27 -8.03 -1.20
C VAL A 71 -4.97 -7.32 -1.54
N VAL A 72 -4.42 -6.54 -0.61
CA VAL A 72 -3.19 -5.78 -0.87
C VAL A 72 -2.00 -6.71 -1.09
N ILE A 73 -1.86 -7.81 -0.34
CA ILE A 73 -0.76 -8.76 -0.59
C ILE A 73 -0.88 -9.45 -1.95
N ASN A 74 -2.10 -9.74 -2.40
CA ASN A 74 -2.31 -10.27 -3.75
C ASN A 74 -1.86 -9.26 -4.82
N LEU A 75 -2.26 -7.98 -4.66
CA LEU A 75 -1.89 -6.91 -5.59
C LEU A 75 -0.37 -6.65 -5.59
N LEU A 76 0.28 -6.60 -4.42
CA LEU A 76 1.73 -6.44 -4.32
C LEU A 76 2.50 -7.51 -5.12
N LYS A 77 1.96 -8.74 -5.18
CA LYS A 77 2.59 -9.87 -5.88
C LYS A 77 2.29 -9.94 -7.37
N ASN A 78 1.08 -9.53 -7.78
CA ASN A 78 0.52 -9.87 -9.08
C ASN A 78 0.15 -8.66 -9.95
N GLU A 79 0.18 -7.43 -9.41
CA GLU A 79 -0.12 -6.22 -10.17
C GLU A 79 0.93 -5.98 -11.26
N ASN A 80 0.44 -5.73 -12.48
CA ASN A 80 1.26 -5.49 -13.67
C ASN A 80 1.37 -4.01 -14.01
N ASP A 81 0.37 -3.21 -13.63
CA ASP A 81 0.42 -1.76 -13.77
C ASP A 81 1.44 -1.19 -12.77
N TYR A 82 2.49 -0.58 -13.32
CA TYR A 82 3.63 -0.11 -12.52
C TYR A 82 3.23 0.99 -11.52
N ASP A 83 2.36 1.92 -11.92
CA ASP A 83 1.96 3.03 -11.07
C ASP A 83 1.04 2.53 -9.96
N VAL A 84 0.05 1.71 -10.31
CA VAL A 84 -0.83 1.07 -9.30
C VAL A 84 -0.02 0.22 -8.33
N LYS A 85 0.96 -0.58 -8.82
CA LYS A 85 1.86 -1.37 -7.97
C LYS A 85 2.64 -0.48 -7.01
N ASN A 86 3.20 0.63 -7.48
CA ASN A 86 3.92 1.59 -6.62
C ASN A 86 3.03 2.11 -5.49
N TYR A 87 1.80 2.51 -5.81
CA TYR A 87 0.86 2.99 -4.79
C TYR A 87 0.40 1.90 -3.82
N ALA A 88 0.32 0.64 -4.27
CA ALA A 88 0.10 -0.49 -3.36
C ALA A 88 1.26 -0.65 -2.36
N PHE A 89 2.53 -0.50 -2.80
CA PHE A 89 3.69 -0.51 -1.90
C PHE A 89 3.66 0.68 -0.93
N ILE A 90 3.28 1.87 -1.39
CA ILE A 90 3.11 3.04 -0.51
C ILE A 90 2.04 2.76 0.54
N ALA A 91 0.87 2.26 0.15
CA ALA A 91 -0.24 1.94 1.05
C ALA A 91 0.13 0.86 2.08
N SER A 92 1.01 -0.09 1.72
CA SER A 92 1.47 -1.16 2.62
C SER A 92 2.09 -0.65 3.93
N ARG A 93 2.57 0.60 3.95
CA ARG A 93 3.07 1.29 5.15
C ARG A 93 2.06 1.30 6.30
N ASN A 94 0.76 1.39 5.99
CA ASN A 94 -0.31 1.40 6.99
C ASN A 94 -0.73 -0.01 7.43
N LEU A 95 -0.33 -1.05 6.67
CA LEU A 95 -0.76 -2.44 6.86
C LEU A 95 0.35 -3.36 7.39
N ILE A 96 1.62 -2.94 7.30
CA ILE A 96 2.79 -3.80 7.58
C ILE A 96 2.82 -4.38 9.00
N ASN A 97 2.19 -3.71 9.96
CA ASN A 97 2.12 -4.18 11.34
C ASN A 97 0.96 -5.15 11.61
N ASN A 98 0.06 -5.31 10.63
CA ASN A 98 -1.18 -6.07 10.75
C ASN A 98 -1.14 -7.36 9.94
N SER A 99 -0.25 -7.49 8.96
CA SER A 99 -0.05 -8.71 8.19
C SER A 99 1.42 -9.13 8.16
N ILE A 100 1.68 -10.33 8.69
CA ILE A 100 3.00 -10.98 8.60
C ILE A 100 3.37 -11.27 7.14
N GLU A 101 2.38 -11.55 6.29
CA GLU A 101 2.62 -11.87 4.90
C GLU A 101 3.04 -10.63 4.11
N ILE A 102 2.36 -9.49 4.31
CA ILE A 102 2.78 -8.20 3.77
C ILE A 102 4.20 -7.91 4.23
N LYS A 103 4.46 -8.01 5.54
CA LYS A 103 5.79 -7.72 6.08
C LYS A 103 6.89 -8.57 5.43
N ASN A 104 6.71 -9.88 5.37
CA ASN A 104 7.68 -10.80 4.75
C ASN A 104 7.89 -10.48 3.26
N TYR A 105 6.82 -10.10 2.55
CA TYR A 105 6.93 -9.72 1.14
C TYR A 105 7.67 -8.39 0.96
N ILE A 106 7.37 -7.38 1.78
CA ILE A 106 8.10 -6.10 1.78
C ILE A 106 9.59 -6.32 2.10
N GLU A 107 9.93 -7.16 3.09
CA GLU A 107 11.32 -7.53 3.40
C GLU A 107 12.01 -8.20 2.20
N LYS A 108 11.34 -9.16 1.57
CA LYS A 108 11.86 -9.80 0.35
C LYS A 108 12.15 -8.79 -0.75
N ILE A 109 11.25 -7.82 -0.95
CA ILE A 109 11.35 -6.82 -2.01
C ILE A 109 12.50 -5.85 -1.74
N VAL A 110 12.61 -5.30 -0.53
CA VAL A 110 13.68 -4.34 -0.22
C VAL A 110 15.07 -4.99 -0.31
N LEU A 111 15.19 -6.29 -0.01
CA LEU A 111 16.44 -7.06 -0.12
C LEU A 111 16.70 -7.62 -1.54
N SER A 112 15.78 -7.42 -2.49
CA SER A 112 15.94 -7.91 -3.85
C SER A 112 17.02 -7.13 -4.62
N LYS A 113 17.82 -7.84 -5.42
CA LYS A 113 18.78 -7.23 -6.36
C LYS A 113 18.18 -6.94 -7.73
N GLU A 114 17.07 -7.58 -8.06
CA GLU A 114 16.45 -7.54 -9.39
C GLU A 114 15.20 -6.67 -9.46
N GLU A 115 14.68 -6.23 -8.31
CA GLU A 115 13.48 -5.40 -8.28
C GLU A 115 13.81 -3.94 -8.63
N ASP A 116 12.84 -3.27 -9.23
CA ASP A 116 12.92 -1.84 -9.55
C ASP A 116 13.23 -1.00 -8.31
N ILE A 117 14.06 0.03 -8.49
CA ILE A 117 14.57 0.84 -7.39
C ILE A 117 13.49 1.67 -6.69
N ASP A 118 12.47 2.15 -7.40
CA ASP A 118 11.38 2.94 -6.82
C ASP A 118 10.50 2.03 -5.95
N ILE A 119 10.23 0.81 -6.42
CA ILE A 119 9.53 -0.22 -5.66
C ILE A 119 10.33 -0.58 -4.40
N LYS A 120 11.65 -0.75 -4.51
CA LYS A 120 12.52 -0.97 -3.34
C LYS A 120 12.47 0.20 -2.36
N HIS A 121 12.44 1.44 -2.83
CA HIS A 121 12.33 2.62 -1.97
C HIS A 121 10.99 2.68 -1.23
N ASN A 122 9.89 2.35 -1.92
CA ASN A 122 8.57 2.27 -1.31
C ASN A 122 8.50 1.14 -0.26
N ALA A 123 9.08 -0.03 -0.56
CA ALA A 123 9.22 -1.13 0.40
C ALA A 123 10.07 -0.73 1.62
N TYR A 124 11.20 -0.05 1.41
CA TYR A 124 12.03 0.48 2.50
C TYR A 124 11.24 1.45 3.39
N SER A 125 10.45 2.35 2.79
CA SER A 125 9.59 3.26 3.55
C SER A 125 8.55 2.51 4.40
N ALA A 126 8.09 1.34 3.98
CA ALA A 126 7.22 0.47 4.78
C ALA A 126 7.98 -0.20 5.93
N ILE A 127 9.22 -0.68 5.72
CA ILE A 127 10.08 -1.20 6.81
C ILE A 127 10.22 -0.19 7.95
N LEU A 128 10.37 1.10 7.63
CA LEU A 128 10.48 2.15 8.65
C LEU A 128 9.23 2.29 9.53
N LYS A 129 8.08 1.75 9.13
CA LYS A 129 6.83 1.74 9.89
C LYS A 129 6.66 0.51 10.78
N ILE A 130 7.57 -0.46 10.72
CA ILE A 130 7.53 -1.63 11.62
C ILE A 130 7.69 -1.15 13.08
N LYS A 131 6.73 -1.53 13.92
CA LYS A 131 6.68 -1.17 15.35
C LYS A 131 7.70 -1.97 16.18
N ASP A 132 7.89 -3.24 15.86
CA ASP A 132 8.92 -4.09 16.48
C ASP A 132 10.32 -3.58 16.11
N GLN A 133 11.01 -2.98 17.06
CA GLN A 133 12.33 -2.39 16.83
C GLN A 133 13.41 -3.44 16.58
N ALA A 134 13.31 -4.62 17.20
CA ALA A 134 14.30 -5.68 17.01
C ALA A 134 14.22 -6.24 15.59
N GLU A 135 13.00 -6.48 15.11
CA GLU A 135 12.74 -6.92 13.75
C GLU A 135 13.17 -5.87 12.71
N LYS A 136 12.76 -4.60 12.90
CA LYS A 136 13.19 -3.50 12.02
C LYS A 136 14.71 -3.39 11.96
N THR A 137 15.38 -3.42 13.11
CA THR A 137 16.85 -3.34 13.21
C THR A 137 17.53 -4.51 12.49
N LYS A 138 16.98 -5.72 12.61
CA LYS A 138 17.49 -6.89 11.88
C LYS A 138 17.45 -6.67 10.36
N ILE A 139 16.34 -6.16 9.83
CA ILE A 139 16.18 -5.90 8.38
C ILE A 139 17.13 -4.79 7.93
N LEU A 140 17.22 -3.69 8.67
CA LEU A 140 18.13 -2.58 8.35
C LEU A 140 19.61 -3.02 8.37
N ASN A 141 20.00 -3.89 9.29
CA ASN A 141 21.36 -4.45 9.29
C ASN A 141 21.66 -5.26 8.02
N SER A 142 20.69 -6.01 7.48
CA SER A 142 20.85 -6.74 6.22
C SER A 142 21.07 -5.82 5.00
N LEU A 143 20.73 -4.54 5.10
CA LEU A 143 20.90 -3.54 4.04
C LEU A 143 22.24 -2.78 4.14
N LEU A 144 23.07 -3.03 5.16
CA LEU A 144 24.31 -2.27 5.38
C LEU A 144 25.36 -2.44 4.27
N ASP A 145 25.28 -3.54 3.53
CA ASP A 145 26.14 -3.86 2.38
C ASP A 145 25.44 -3.67 1.03
N ASP A 146 24.18 -3.18 1.02
CA ASP A 146 23.46 -2.87 -0.21
C ASP A 146 24.02 -1.57 -0.84
N GLU A 147 24.27 -1.61 -2.15
CA GLU A 147 24.91 -0.51 -2.88
C GLU A 147 24.11 0.80 -2.80
N VAL A 148 22.78 0.71 -2.73
CA VAL A 148 21.89 1.88 -2.69
C VAL A 148 21.40 2.15 -1.27
N PHE A 149 20.97 1.12 -0.56
CA PHE A 149 20.30 1.26 0.73
C PHE A 149 21.24 1.35 1.93
N SER A 150 22.53 1.01 1.81
CA SER A 150 23.48 1.05 2.94
C SER A 150 23.54 2.41 3.63
N LYS A 151 23.51 3.52 2.87
CA LYS A 151 23.53 4.88 3.43
C LYS A 151 22.25 5.18 4.21
N TYR A 152 21.10 4.76 3.72
CA TYR A 152 19.80 4.95 4.38
C TYR A 152 19.71 4.11 5.63
N ALA A 153 20.06 2.82 5.54
CA ALA A 153 20.05 1.90 6.67
C ALA A 153 20.97 2.38 7.82
N LYS A 154 22.19 2.85 7.50
CA LYS A 154 23.09 3.45 8.49
C LYS A 154 22.48 4.66 9.18
N LYS A 155 21.76 5.51 8.44
CA LYS A 155 21.11 6.68 9.02
C LYS A 155 19.97 6.27 9.97
N ASP A 156 19.14 5.33 9.58
CA ASP A 156 17.93 4.96 10.32
C ASP A 156 18.18 3.97 11.48
N LEU A 157 19.40 3.42 11.57
CA LEU A 157 19.90 2.65 12.72
C LEU A 157 20.48 3.51 13.85
N ASN A 158 20.84 4.78 13.56
CA ASN A 158 21.42 5.72 14.53
C ASN A 158 20.34 6.60 15.16
#